data_AF-A0AAV1D1L5-F1
#
_entry.id   AF-A0AAV1D1L5-F1
#
_cell.length_a   1.000
_cell.length_b   1.000
_cell.length_c   1.000
_cell.angle_alpha   90.00
_cell.angle_beta   90.00
_cell.angle_gamma   90.00
#
_symmetry.space_group_name_H-M   'P 1'
#
loop_
_entity.id
_entity.type
_entity.pdbx_description
1 polymer ?
#
loop_
_entity_poly.entity_id
_entity_poly.type
_entity_poly.pdbx_seq_one_letter_code
_entity_poly.pdbx_strand_id
1 'polypeptide(L)'
;MFIQLQNGERVSFWKCLLLNESENIAFENDKLDTTDDGGCNLQEKDVTEKLKKLVDEPRNGTCLRVVLLSKGGHFAGCVFDGNTVIAHKTFHRYVVRAKAGKRQSSKDASGKTIHSAGSSLRRYNELALKKEIQVLLAAWKLYFAASCCVFISAPSYDHQIFFDGKRPIFNCPQHLVRNIPLTVGRPTLKEAHRLYKLLTQIYSETDEEFTVFAKNKDEELFQNDSVQVNGQFESSRLDIGENSESNHSSILERKLDSIHIVSDSESERENISASTPLHEAAKSGNPQEVLDLLEQGLDPCIKDEKGRTPYMLATEKEVRDTFRRFMAMNLDKWDWHAAKVPSALTKEMEESQATKQAEKEAKRKARAKELKKLRKAKAKKAQAEAAQSQNASSSQNRGSTLNLPKLSKEEELKRAQDAEREKRAAAAERRMAALKAESAGSVAASSGTKTTGASDIICSCCRVSLAGIVPFHRYSYKYCSTTCMHLHKEILEDG
;
A
#
# COMPACT_ATOMS: atom_id res chain seq x y z
N MET A 1 -28.56 6.19 6.38
CA MET A 1 -29.76 6.76 6.99
C MET A 1 -29.95 8.13 6.39
N PHE A 2 -31.19 8.51 6.13
CA PHE A 2 -31.56 9.82 5.61
C PHE A 2 -32.44 10.50 6.64
N ILE A 3 -32.19 11.78 6.91
CA ILE A 3 -33.01 12.65 7.74
C ILE A 3 -33.43 13.83 6.86
N GLN A 4 -34.72 14.13 6.88
CA GLN A 4 -35.24 15.36 6.30
C GLN A 4 -35.32 16.42 7.40
N LEU A 5 -34.64 17.54 7.18
CA LEU A 5 -34.67 18.67 8.09
C LEU A 5 -35.95 19.49 7.87
N GLN A 6 -36.31 20.31 8.87
CA GLN A 6 -37.51 21.16 8.81
C GLN A 6 -37.47 22.19 7.67
N ASN A 7 -36.28 22.54 7.17
CA ASN A 7 -36.08 23.42 6.02
C ASN A 7 -36.25 22.71 4.67
N GLY A 8 -36.58 21.41 4.66
CA GLY A 8 -36.75 20.60 3.47
C GLY A 8 -35.47 19.92 2.97
N GLU A 9 -34.30 20.27 3.50
CA GLU A 9 -33.02 19.67 3.10
C GLU A 9 -32.92 18.22 3.57
N ARG A 10 -32.35 17.36 2.72
CA ARG A 10 -32.11 15.96 3.06
C ARG A 10 -30.64 15.76 3.39
N VAL A 11 -30.38 15.19 4.56
CA VAL A 11 -29.03 14.85 5.02
C VAL A 11 -28.91 13.35 5.20
N SER A 12 -27.76 12.79 4.86
CA SER A 12 -27.47 11.38 4.99
C SER A 12 -26.18 11.11 5.77
N PHE A 13 -26.20 10.01 6.51
CA PHE A 13 -25.04 9.50 7.25
C PHE A 13 -25.13 7.98 7.40
N TRP A 14 -24.02 7.37 7.81
CA TRP A 14 -23.93 5.91 7.92
C TRP A 14 -24.70 5.36 9.12
N LYS A 15 -25.58 4.39 8.89
CA LYS A 15 -26.37 3.72 9.96
C LYS A 15 -25.46 3.18 11.06
N CYS A 16 -24.34 2.55 10.68
CA CYS A 16 -23.36 1.98 11.59
C CYS A 16 -22.61 3.02 12.44
N LEU A 17 -22.76 4.33 12.19
CA LEU A 17 -22.23 5.35 13.09
C LEU A 17 -23.06 5.46 14.38
N LEU A 18 -24.36 5.20 14.29
CA LEU A 18 -25.31 5.43 15.38
C LEU A 18 -25.87 4.12 15.94
N LEU A 19 -26.21 3.19 15.05
CA LEU A 19 -26.96 1.98 15.34
C LEU A 19 -26.09 0.73 15.21
N ASN A 20 -26.44 -0.26 16.02
CA ASN A 20 -25.87 -1.60 15.95
C ASN A 20 -26.57 -2.42 14.84
N GLU A 21 -26.01 -3.57 14.46
CA GLU A 21 -26.59 -4.41 13.38
C GLU A 21 -27.99 -4.95 13.72
N SER A 22 -28.26 -5.19 15.01
CA SER A 22 -29.55 -5.68 15.52
C SER A 22 -30.56 -4.57 15.85
N GLU A 23 -30.17 -3.31 15.72
CA GLU A 23 -31.04 -2.15 15.98
C GLU A 23 -31.76 -1.74 14.70
N ASN A 24 -33.10 -1.73 14.76
CA ASN A 24 -33.95 -1.26 13.66
C ASN A 24 -34.75 -0.03 14.11
N ILE A 25 -35.07 0.84 13.16
CA ILE A 25 -35.89 2.03 13.41
C ILE A 25 -37.31 1.65 13.04
N ALA A 26 -38.23 1.76 13.99
CA ALA A 26 -39.66 1.62 13.69
C ALA A 26 -40.20 2.98 13.25
N PHE A 27 -40.83 3.02 12.09
CA PHE A 27 -41.54 4.21 11.59
C PHE A 27 -43.02 4.09 11.96
N GLU A 28 -43.70 5.21 12.18
CA GLU A 28 -45.12 5.27 12.63
C GLU A 28 -46.12 4.50 11.73
N ASN A 29 -45.70 4.05 10.54
CA ASN A 29 -46.51 3.27 9.60
C ASN A 29 -46.31 1.75 9.64
N ASP A 30 -45.35 1.22 10.42
CA ASP A 30 -45.17 -0.23 10.53
C ASP A 30 -46.16 -0.78 11.57
N LYS A 31 -47.20 -1.46 11.07
CA LYS A 31 -48.10 -2.27 11.92
C LYS A 31 -47.24 -3.25 12.71
N LEU A 32 -47.42 -3.23 14.03
CA LEU A 32 -46.72 -4.05 15.00
C LEU A 32 -47.14 -5.53 14.84
N ASP A 33 -46.67 -6.22 13.81
CA ASP A 33 -46.69 -7.68 13.79
C ASP A 33 -45.56 -8.14 14.71
N THR A 34 -45.93 -8.40 15.96
CA THR A 34 -45.10 -9.05 16.96
C THR A 34 -44.69 -10.43 16.44
N THR A 35 -43.57 -10.48 15.73
CA THR A 35 -42.79 -11.70 15.60
C THR A 35 -41.56 -11.56 16.51
N ASP A 36 -41.40 -12.58 17.32
CA ASP A 36 -40.52 -12.71 18.48
C ASP A 36 -39.04 -12.84 18.06
N ASP A 37 -38.53 -11.90 17.25
CA ASP A 37 -37.11 -11.82 16.92
C ASP A 37 -36.51 -10.64 17.69
N GLY A 38 -35.54 -10.92 18.56
CA GLY A 38 -35.04 -10.04 19.63
C GLY A 38 -34.29 -8.76 19.21
N GLY A 39 -34.74 -8.08 18.16
CA GLY A 39 -34.29 -6.75 17.75
C GLY A 39 -35.03 -5.66 18.52
N CYS A 40 -34.29 -4.71 19.09
CA CYS A 40 -34.89 -3.53 19.71
C CYS A 40 -35.27 -2.52 18.62
N ASN A 41 -36.57 -2.23 18.54
CA ASN A 41 -37.13 -1.19 17.67
C ASN A 41 -36.95 0.18 18.34
N LEU A 42 -36.19 1.07 17.71
CA LEU A 42 -35.95 2.45 18.17
C LEU A 42 -36.97 3.39 17.54
N GLN A 43 -37.50 4.31 18.32
CA GLN A 43 -38.34 5.40 17.83
C GLN A 43 -37.49 6.57 17.32
N GLU A 44 -38.09 7.45 16.54
CA GLU A 44 -37.42 8.66 16.01
C GLU A 44 -36.80 9.53 17.12
N LYS A 45 -37.48 9.60 18.28
CA LYS A 45 -36.98 10.33 19.47
C LYS A 45 -35.66 9.74 19.98
N ASP A 46 -35.55 8.42 20.05
CA ASP A 46 -34.34 7.74 20.52
C ASP A 46 -33.17 7.94 19.55
N VAL A 47 -33.44 7.92 18.24
CA VAL A 47 -32.46 8.21 17.19
C VAL A 47 -31.94 9.63 17.32
N THR A 48 -32.84 10.58 17.55
CA THR A 48 -32.50 12.00 17.74
C THR A 48 -31.67 12.22 19.00
N GLU A 49 -32.00 11.56 20.11
CA GLU A 49 -31.21 11.63 21.34
C GLU A 49 -29.81 11.03 21.18
N LYS A 50 -29.70 9.87 20.51
CA LYS A 50 -28.39 9.28 20.19
C LYS A 50 -27.55 10.22 19.32
N LEU A 51 -28.18 10.90 18.36
CA LEU A 51 -27.48 11.85 17.49
C LEU A 51 -26.98 13.07 18.27
N LYS A 52 -27.81 13.64 19.15
CA LYS A 52 -27.41 14.75 20.05
C LYS A 52 -26.22 14.34 20.93
N LYS A 53 -26.29 13.16 21.55
CA LYS A 53 -25.18 12.61 22.34
C LYS A 53 -23.88 12.52 21.53
N LEU A 54 -23.96 12.14 20.25
CA LEU A 54 -22.80 12.01 19.36
C LEU A 54 -22.17 13.36 19.01
N VAL A 55 -22.97 14.42 18.88
CA VAL A 55 -22.48 15.79 18.64
C VAL A 55 -21.76 16.33 19.88
N ASP A 56 -22.28 16.05 21.07
CA ASP A 56 -21.76 16.54 22.34
C ASP A 56 -20.71 15.61 23.00
N GLU A 57 -20.11 14.70 22.22
CA GLU A 57 -19.16 13.74 22.76
C GLU A 57 -17.89 14.41 23.32
N PRO A 58 -17.49 14.07 24.56
CA PRO A 58 -16.31 14.65 25.17
C PRO A 58 -15.03 14.13 24.52
N ARG A 59 -14.09 15.05 24.24
CA ARG A 59 -12.77 14.77 23.63
C ARG A 59 -11.65 14.60 24.66
N ASN A 60 -11.95 13.90 25.74
CA ASN A 60 -11.07 13.71 26.90
C ASN A 60 -10.58 12.26 27.02
N GLY A 61 -10.67 11.47 25.94
CA GLY A 61 -10.32 10.07 25.93
C GLY A 61 -11.34 9.11 26.56
N THR A 62 -12.51 9.59 26.99
CA THR A 62 -13.56 8.71 27.57
C THR A 62 -14.52 8.13 26.54
N CYS A 63 -14.53 8.64 25.31
CA CYS A 63 -15.40 8.20 24.22
C CYS A 63 -14.57 7.88 22.96
N LEU A 64 -14.03 6.67 22.89
CA LEU A 64 -13.11 6.27 21.83
C LEU A 64 -13.82 5.52 20.70
N ARG A 65 -13.32 5.68 19.48
CA ARG A 65 -13.72 4.85 18.34
C ARG A 65 -12.55 4.05 17.84
N VAL A 66 -12.73 2.74 17.70
CA VAL A 66 -11.65 1.86 17.22
C VAL A 66 -11.99 1.38 15.81
N VAL A 67 -11.02 1.41 14.91
CA VAL A 67 -11.14 0.88 13.54
C VAL A 67 -10.13 -0.26 13.38
N LEU A 68 -10.62 -1.47 13.08
CA LEU A 68 -9.82 -2.68 12.88
C LEU A 68 -10.03 -3.21 11.46
N LEU A 69 -8.96 -3.28 10.69
CA LEU A 69 -8.96 -3.75 9.30
C LEU A 69 -8.01 -4.94 9.18
N SER A 70 -8.49 -6.04 8.59
CA SER A 70 -7.66 -7.22 8.28
C SER A 70 -7.99 -7.74 6.89
N LYS A 71 -6.99 -7.92 6.03
CA LYS A 71 -7.16 -8.47 4.68
C LYS A 71 -5.84 -8.97 4.11
N GLY A 72 -5.81 -10.23 3.67
CA GLY A 72 -4.68 -10.75 2.87
C GLY A 72 -3.30 -10.69 3.53
N GLY A 73 -3.22 -10.80 4.87
CA GLY A 73 -1.97 -10.73 5.64
C GLY A 73 -1.60 -9.33 6.11
N HIS A 74 -2.41 -8.33 5.75
CA HIS A 74 -2.32 -6.98 6.25
C HIS A 74 -3.29 -6.76 7.39
N PHE A 75 -2.84 -6.05 8.41
CA PHE A 75 -3.67 -5.56 9.49
C PHE A 75 -3.40 -4.08 9.73
N ALA A 76 -4.46 -3.33 10.01
CA ALA A 76 -4.38 -1.96 10.50
C ALA A 76 -5.41 -1.77 11.63
N GLY A 77 -4.95 -1.35 12.80
CA GLY A 77 -5.78 -0.93 13.92
C GLY A 77 -5.53 0.55 14.21
N CYS A 78 -6.58 1.32 14.46
CA CYS A 78 -6.52 2.74 14.84
C CYS A 78 -7.55 3.05 15.92
N VAL A 79 -7.17 3.88 16.88
CA VAL A 79 -8.02 4.38 17.97
C VAL A 79 -8.14 5.90 17.80
N PHE A 80 -9.37 6.37 17.76
CA PHE A 80 -9.73 7.76 17.52
C PHE A 80 -10.43 8.35 18.74
N ASP A 81 -10.11 9.61 19.04
CA ASP A 81 -10.85 10.49 19.93
C ASP A 81 -11.25 11.74 19.15
N GLY A 82 -12.56 11.87 18.90
CA GLY A 82 -13.07 12.69 17.82
C GLY A 82 -12.30 12.44 16.51
N ASN A 83 -11.77 13.50 15.91
CA ASN A 83 -11.01 13.40 14.65
C ASN A 83 -9.49 13.14 14.85
N THR A 84 -9.04 12.92 16.08
CA THR A 84 -7.61 12.74 16.40
C THR A 84 -7.27 11.27 16.62
N VAL A 85 -6.09 10.85 16.19
CA VAL A 85 -5.61 9.47 16.37
C VAL A 85 -4.82 9.39 17.67
N ILE A 86 -5.30 8.61 18.64
CA ILE A 86 -4.60 8.36 19.91
C ILE A 86 -3.57 7.24 19.77
N ALA A 87 -3.96 6.16 19.10
CA ALA A 87 -3.10 5.00 18.94
C ALA A 87 -3.32 4.36 17.57
N HIS A 88 -2.25 3.83 16.98
CA HIS A 88 -2.34 3.05 15.76
C HIS A 88 -1.34 1.91 15.74
N LYS A 89 -1.64 0.86 14.98
CA LYS A 89 -0.68 -0.19 14.68
C LYS A 89 -0.99 -0.80 13.33
N THR A 90 0.05 -1.12 12.57
CA THR A 90 -0.08 -1.87 11.32
C THR A 90 0.86 -3.07 11.35
N PHE A 91 0.38 -4.19 10.81
CA PHE A 91 1.18 -5.41 10.65
C PHE A 91 1.06 -5.89 9.21
N HIS A 92 2.13 -6.52 8.72
CA HIS A 92 2.09 -7.22 7.45
C HIS A 92 2.91 -8.49 7.53
N ARG A 93 2.28 -9.62 7.20
CA ARG A 93 2.94 -10.90 6.99
C ARG A 93 2.52 -11.48 5.65
N TYR A 94 3.49 -12.10 4.97
CA TYR A 94 3.24 -12.72 3.68
C TYR A 94 2.47 -14.03 3.85
N VAL A 95 1.17 -14.00 3.55
CA VAL A 95 0.25 -15.16 3.69
C VAL A 95 -0.36 -15.61 2.36
N VAL A 96 -0.44 -14.72 1.37
CA VAL A 96 -1.00 -15.02 0.03
C VAL A 96 0.13 -15.28 -0.97
N ARG A 97 -0.03 -16.26 -1.86
CA ARG A 97 0.94 -16.48 -2.95
C ARG A 97 0.82 -15.40 -4.01
N ALA A 98 1.95 -14.87 -4.48
CA ALA A 98 1.96 -14.04 -5.68
C ALA A 98 1.42 -14.87 -6.87
N LYS A 99 0.53 -14.27 -7.68
CA LYS A 99 -0.11 -14.84 -8.88
C LYS A 99 -1.22 -15.90 -8.71
N ALA A 100 -1.45 -16.45 -7.50
CA ALA A 100 -2.53 -17.44 -7.29
C ALA A 100 -3.72 -16.90 -6.46
N GLY A 101 -3.62 -15.67 -5.92
CA GLY A 101 -4.71 -14.92 -5.29
C GLY A 101 -5.29 -15.44 -3.97
N LYS A 102 -5.17 -16.75 -3.69
CA LYS A 102 -5.82 -17.41 -2.54
C LYS A 102 -4.83 -17.64 -1.37
N ARG A 103 -5.32 -17.46 -0.14
CA ARG A 103 -4.61 -17.80 1.11
C ARG A 103 -4.36 -19.30 1.23
N GLN A 104 -3.36 -19.69 2.04
CA GLN A 104 -3.01 -21.10 2.18
C GLN A 104 -4.08 -21.85 2.98
N SER A 105 -4.59 -21.28 4.08
CA SER A 105 -5.68 -21.86 4.86
C SER A 105 -6.93 -22.16 4.03
N SER A 106 -7.35 -21.24 3.17
CA SER A 106 -8.50 -21.43 2.27
C SER A 106 -8.27 -22.57 1.27
N LYS A 107 -7.02 -22.76 0.83
CA LYS A 107 -6.67 -23.87 -0.08
C LYS A 107 -6.58 -25.20 0.66
N ASP A 108 -6.11 -25.20 1.90
CA ASP A 108 -6.08 -26.41 2.72
C ASP A 108 -7.51 -26.87 3.08
N ALA A 109 -8.44 -25.94 3.31
CA ALA A 109 -9.86 -26.24 3.52
C ALA A 109 -10.53 -26.91 2.29
N SER A 110 -10.02 -26.68 1.07
CA SER A 110 -10.50 -27.34 -0.15
C SER A 110 -10.00 -28.79 -0.34
N GLY A 111 -9.38 -29.39 0.68
CA GLY A 111 -9.15 -30.84 0.75
C GLY A 111 -7.79 -31.33 0.22
N LYS A 112 -6.92 -30.45 -0.31
CA LYS A 112 -5.54 -30.80 -0.68
C LYS A 112 -4.53 -29.94 0.07
N THR A 113 -4.17 -30.41 1.26
CA THR A 113 -3.10 -29.85 2.09
C THR A 113 -1.75 -30.04 1.40
N ILE A 114 -1.19 -28.96 0.85
CA ILE A 114 0.12 -29.03 0.20
C ILE A 114 1.19 -28.97 1.29
N HIS A 115 2.07 -29.97 1.35
CA HIS A 115 3.23 -30.00 2.24
C HIS A 115 4.48 -29.56 1.47
N SER A 116 4.71 -28.25 1.43
CA SER A 116 5.90 -27.66 0.82
C SER A 116 6.46 -26.59 1.75
N ALA A 117 7.76 -26.33 1.70
CA ALA A 117 8.37 -25.28 2.53
C ALA A 117 7.64 -23.92 2.38
N GLY A 118 7.17 -23.60 1.17
CA GLY A 118 6.42 -22.37 0.90
C GLY A 118 4.98 -22.37 1.42
N SER A 119 4.30 -23.52 1.54
CA SER A 119 2.98 -23.60 2.18
C SER A 119 3.09 -23.61 3.70
N SER A 120 4.06 -24.33 4.27
CA SER A 120 4.33 -24.33 5.71
C SER A 120 4.71 -22.94 6.24
N LEU A 121 5.53 -22.19 5.51
CA LEU A 121 5.89 -20.81 5.89
C LEU A 121 4.67 -19.87 5.90
N ARG A 122 3.74 -20.03 4.95
CA ARG A 122 2.52 -19.22 4.89
C ARG A 122 1.56 -19.56 6.02
N ARG A 123 1.40 -20.83 6.39
CA ARG A 123 0.62 -21.25 7.58
C ARG A 123 1.20 -20.67 8.86
N TYR A 124 2.52 -20.73 9.02
CA TYR A 124 3.20 -20.12 10.17
C TYR A 124 2.99 -18.61 10.20
N ASN A 125 3.11 -17.92 9.06
CA ASN A 125 2.88 -16.48 8.99
C ASN A 125 1.42 -16.10 9.32
N GLU A 126 0.44 -16.92 8.91
CA GLU A 126 -0.96 -16.74 9.28
C GLU A 126 -1.16 -16.87 10.81
N LEU A 127 -0.59 -17.90 11.43
CA LEU A 127 -0.64 -18.11 12.88
C LEU A 127 0.09 -17.02 13.66
N ALA A 128 1.27 -16.60 13.19
CA ALA A 128 2.05 -15.53 13.79
C ALA A 128 1.31 -14.19 13.72
N LEU A 129 0.68 -13.89 12.57
CA LEU A 129 -0.14 -12.68 12.41
C LEU A 129 -1.33 -12.71 13.38
N LYS A 130 -2.03 -13.84 13.49
CA LYS A 130 -3.14 -14.01 14.43
C LYS A 130 -2.68 -13.76 15.87
N LYS A 131 -1.55 -14.34 16.28
CA LYS A 131 -0.98 -14.17 17.63
C LYS A 131 -0.59 -12.71 17.90
N GLU A 132 0.06 -12.04 16.95
CA GLU A 132 0.43 -10.62 17.07
C GLU A 132 -0.79 -9.71 17.23
N ILE A 133 -1.85 -9.96 16.45
CA ILE A 133 -3.11 -9.21 16.56
C ILE A 133 -3.77 -9.47 17.92
N GLN A 134 -3.85 -10.72 18.38
CA GLN A 134 -4.42 -11.03 19.70
C GLN A 134 -3.65 -10.36 20.85
N VAL A 135 -2.32 -10.36 20.80
CA VAL A 135 -1.47 -9.65 21.78
C VAL A 135 -1.75 -8.14 21.74
N LEU A 136 -1.88 -7.55 20.56
CA LEU A 136 -2.24 -6.14 20.42
C LEU A 136 -3.61 -5.84 21.02
N LEU A 137 -4.62 -6.66 20.71
CA LEU A 137 -5.98 -6.49 21.22
C LEU A 137 -6.04 -6.59 22.74
N ALA A 138 -5.26 -7.51 23.34
CA ALA A 138 -5.12 -7.61 24.78
C ALA A 138 -4.44 -6.37 25.39
N ALA A 139 -3.40 -5.84 24.74
CA ALA A 139 -2.74 -4.59 25.16
C ALA A 139 -3.67 -3.38 25.04
N TRP A 140 -4.61 -3.39 24.09
CA TRP A 140 -5.59 -2.33 23.86
C TRP A 140 -6.87 -2.46 24.70
N LYS A 141 -6.89 -3.32 25.71
CA LYS A 141 -8.04 -3.53 26.60
C LYS A 141 -8.62 -2.23 27.17
N LEU A 142 -7.77 -1.28 27.56
CA LEU A 142 -8.21 0.03 28.09
C LEU A 142 -8.91 0.88 27.03
N TYR A 143 -8.41 0.85 25.78
CA TYR A 143 -9.05 1.57 24.68
C TYR A 143 -10.42 0.98 24.34
N PHE A 144 -10.57 -0.34 24.40
CA PHE A 144 -11.87 -0.99 24.19
C PHE A 144 -12.85 -0.72 25.33
N ALA A 145 -12.38 -0.62 26.57
CA ALA A 145 -13.23 -0.28 27.71
C ALA A 145 -13.79 1.16 27.61
N ALA A 146 -13.00 2.09 27.10
CA ALA A 146 -13.42 3.47 26.83
C ALA A 146 -14.06 3.67 25.45
N SER A 147 -14.23 2.59 24.66
CA SER A 147 -14.76 2.72 23.30
C SER A 147 -16.28 2.74 23.27
N CYS A 148 -16.86 3.68 22.52
CA CYS A 148 -18.29 3.72 22.22
C CYS A 148 -18.65 2.93 20.95
N CYS A 149 -17.67 2.68 20.07
CA CYS A 149 -17.88 1.98 18.81
C CYS A 149 -16.58 1.36 18.29
N VAL A 150 -16.66 0.12 17.82
CA VAL A 150 -15.56 -0.61 17.20
C VAL A 150 -15.96 -1.01 15.79
N PHE A 151 -15.40 -0.31 14.79
CA PHE A 151 -15.57 -0.63 13.38
C PHE A 151 -14.63 -1.75 12.95
N ILE A 152 -15.16 -2.81 12.35
CA ILE A 152 -14.38 -3.95 11.87
C ILE A 152 -14.61 -4.17 10.38
N SER A 153 -13.52 -4.44 9.66
CA SER A 153 -13.56 -5.04 8.33
C SER A 153 -12.61 -6.22 8.28
N ALA A 154 -13.17 -7.41 8.18
CA ALA A 154 -12.43 -8.66 8.14
C ALA A 154 -13.16 -9.67 7.23
N PRO A 155 -12.78 -9.79 5.95
CA PRO A 155 -13.47 -10.68 5.03
C PRO A 155 -13.18 -12.15 5.35
N SER A 156 -14.24 -12.97 5.32
CA SER A 156 -14.21 -14.44 5.39
C SER A 156 -13.36 -14.97 6.56
N TYR A 157 -12.19 -15.55 6.28
CA TYR A 157 -11.32 -16.21 7.25
C TYR A 157 -10.72 -15.24 8.27
N ASP A 158 -10.51 -13.96 7.89
CA ASP A 158 -9.94 -12.96 8.80
C ASP A 158 -10.89 -12.60 9.95
N HIS A 159 -12.18 -12.93 9.84
CA HIS A 159 -13.16 -12.77 10.91
C HIS A 159 -12.78 -13.59 12.16
N GLN A 160 -12.21 -14.79 11.98
CA GLN A 160 -11.77 -15.67 13.08
C GLN A 160 -10.56 -15.12 13.87
N ILE A 161 -9.95 -14.03 13.40
CA ILE A 161 -8.90 -13.32 14.14
C ILE A 161 -9.51 -12.49 15.27
N PHE A 162 -10.71 -11.95 15.05
CA PHE A 162 -11.39 -11.03 15.96
C PHE A 162 -12.47 -11.72 16.79
N PHE A 163 -13.06 -12.81 16.27
CA PHE A 163 -14.19 -13.48 16.90
C PHE A 163 -13.91 -14.96 17.15
N ASP A 164 -14.36 -15.44 18.31
CA ASP A 164 -14.49 -16.86 18.62
C ASP A 164 -15.98 -17.23 18.51
N GLY A 165 -16.35 -17.83 17.37
CA GLY A 165 -17.74 -17.98 16.96
C GLY A 165 -18.40 -16.61 16.72
N LYS A 166 -19.43 -16.27 17.51
CA LYS A 166 -20.13 -14.97 17.44
C LYS A 166 -19.55 -13.92 18.40
N ARG A 167 -18.70 -14.29 19.37
CA ARG A 167 -18.24 -13.38 20.43
C ARG A 167 -16.87 -12.76 20.08
N PRO A 168 -16.68 -11.44 20.30
CA PRO A 168 -15.36 -10.83 20.11
C PRO A 168 -14.37 -11.37 21.15
N ILE A 169 -13.12 -11.59 20.71
CA ILE A 169 -12.03 -12.13 21.56
C ILE A 169 -11.50 -11.06 22.53
N PHE A 170 -11.76 -9.79 22.24
CA PHE A 170 -11.40 -8.65 23.06
C PHE A 170 -12.57 -8.25 23.96
N ASN A 171 -12.27 -7.77 25.17
CA ASN A 171 -13.23 -7.42 26.22
C ASN A 171 -14.02 -6.16 25.86
N CYS A 172 -14.92 -6.29 24.89
CA CYS A 172 -15.81 -5.27 24.38
C CYS A 172 -17.22 -5.88 24.27
N PRO A 173 -18.26 -5.20 24.76
CA PRO A 173 -19.63 -5.64 24.54
C PRO A 173 -19.91 -5.85 23.05
N GLN A 174 -20.46 -7.01 22.70
CA GLN A 174 -20.67 -7.41 21.31
C GLN A 174 -21.51 -6.41 20.51
N HIS A 175 -22.40 -5.66 21.17
CA HIS A 175 -23.23 -4.63 20.54
C HIS A 175 -22.44 -3.42 20.06
N LEU A 176 -21.24 -3.13 20.57
CA LEU A 176 -20.41 -2.00 20.13
C LEU A 176 -19.62 -2.30 18.85
N VAL A 177 -19.60 -3.57 18.43
CA VAL A 177 -18.86 -4.01 17.25
C VAL A 177 -19.73 -3.87 16.02
N ARG A 178 -19.23 -3.15 15.01
CA ARG A 178 -20.00 -2.78 13.81
C ARG A 178 -19.18 -3.07 12.56
N ASN A 179 -19.80 -3.68 11.56
CA ASN A 179 -19.15 -3.89 10.27
C ASN A 179 -19.09 -2.59 9.47
N ILE A 180 -18.02 -2.44 8.70
CA ILE A 180 -17.83 -1.28 7.82
C ILE A 180 -18.59 -1.52 6.50
N PRO A 181 -19.64 -0.74 6.17
CA PRO A 181 -20.46 -0.90 4.96
C PRO A 181 -19.81 -0.30 3.70
N LEU A 182 -18.49 -0.21 3.67
CA LEU A 182 -17.71 0.48 2.65
C LEU A 182 -16.72 -0.47 1.99
N THR A 183 -16.31 -0.12 0.77
CA THR A 183 -15.20 -0.81 0.11
C THR A 183 -13.90 -0.52 0.86
N VAL A 184 -13.34 -1.58 1.45
CA VAL A 184 -12.07 -1.52 2.17
C VAL A 184 -10.93 -1.94 1.25
N GLY A 185 -10.01 -1.00 1.05
CA GLY A 185 -8.77 -1.16 0.32
C GLY A 185 -7.75 -2.01 1.07
N ARG A 186 -6.46 -1.76 0.83
CA ARG A 186 -5.39 -2.45 1.56
C ARG A 186 -5.31 -1.90 2.99
N PRO A 187 -5.37 -2.75 4.04
CA PRO A 187 -5.24 -2.31 5.43
C PRO A 187 -3.93 -1.56 5.64
N THR A 188 -4.04 -0.25 5.83
CA THR A 188 -2.97 0.69 6.10
C THR A 188 -3.51 1.78 7.03
N LEU A 189 -2.63 2.56 7.65
CA LEU A 189 -3.04 3.71 8.45
C LEU A 189 -3.88 4.71 7.63
N LYS A 190 -3.44 5.02 6.41
CA LYS A 190 -4.16 5.93 5.51
C LYS A 190 -5.57 5.43 5.19
N GLU A 191 -5.70 4.12 4.98
CA GLU A 191 -7.00 3.51 4.72
C GLU A 191 -7.92 3.55 5.94
N ALA A 192 -7.41 3.25 7.14
CA ALA A 192 -8.19 3.37 8.37
C ALA A 192 -8.66 4.81 8.60
N HIS A 193 -7.81 5.80 8.35
CA HIS A 193 -8.16 7.21 8.45
C HIS A 193 -9.20 7.64 7.39
N ARG A 194 -9.04 7.17 6.13
CA ARG A 194 -10.00 7.43 5.05
C ARG A 194 -11.39 6.88 5.40
N LEU A 195 -11.45 5.64 5.86
CA LEU A 195 -12.71 5.00 6.25
C LEU A 195 -13.35 5.68 7.44
N TYR A 196 -12.57 6.00 8.47
CA TYR A 196 -13.07 6.74 9.63
C TYR A 196 -13.70 8.07 9.21
N LYS A 197 -12.99 8.88 8.42
CA LYS A 197 -13.49 10.15 7.89
C LYS A 197 -14.79 9.97 7.11
N LEU A 198 -14.89 8.93 6.27
CA LEU A 198 -16.09 8.68 5.46
C LEU A 198 -17.28 8.26 6.32
N LEU A 199 -17.04 7.49 7.39
CA LEU A 199 -18.06 7.01 8.32
C LEU A 199 -18.61 8.12 9.22
N THR A 200 -17.78 9.09 9.60
CA THR A 200 -18.16 10.22 10.46
C THR A 200 -18.67 11.44 9.68
N GLN A 201 -18.64 11.40 8.35
CA GLN A 201 -19.10 12.50 7.51
C GLN A 201 -20.61 12.48 7.32
N ILE A 202 -21.22 13.67 7.38
CA ILE A 202 -22.62 13.93 7.02
C ILE A 202 -22.63 14.49 5.59
N TYR A 203 -23.55 14.01 4.76
CA TYR A 203 -23.72 14.44 3.37
C TYR A 203 -25.07 15.14 3.23
N SER A 204 -25.08 16.36 2.72
CA SER A 204 -26.32 17.02 2.28
C SER A 204 -26.59 16.62 0.84
N GLU A 205 -27.80 16.17 0.57
CA GLU A 205 -28.29 15.88 -0.78
C GLU A 205 -28.90 17.19 -1.31
N THR A 206 -28.17 17.87 -2.19
CA THR A 206 -28.79 18.84 -3.11
C THR A 206 -29.47 18.04 -4.21
N ASP A 207 -30.66 18.44 -4.66
CA ASP A 207 -31.56 17.68 -5.57
C ASP A 207 -30.99 17.32 -6.96
N GLU A 208 -29.69 17.49 -7.19
CA GLU A 208 -29.00 17.05 -8.40
C GLU A 208 -27.79 16.17 -8.03
N GLU A 209 -27.67 15.02 -8.71
CA GLU A 209 -26.56 14.04 -8.66
C GLU A 209 -26.75 12.76 -7.81
N PHE A 210 -27.71 11.90 -8.20
CA PHE A 210 -27.68 10.46 -7.89
C PHE A 210 -27.44 9.55 -9.12
N THR A 211 -26.94 10.08 -10.25
CA THR A 211 -26.74 9.29 -11.49
C THR A 211 -25.33 8.73 -11.70
N VAL A 212 -24.35 9.00 -10.82
CA VAL A 212 -22.94 8.62 -11.08
C VAL A 212 -22.54 7.28 -10.45
N PHE A 213 -23.26 6.75 -9.46
CA PHE A 213 -22.85 5.52 -8.75
C PHE A 213 -23.50 4.23 -9.27
N ALA A 214 -24.49 4.31 -10.16
CA ALA A 214 -25.20 3.14 -10.71
C ALA A 214 -24.69 2.68 -12.09
N LYS A 215 -23.95 3.52 -12.84
CA LYS A 215 -23.56 3.21 -14.24
C LYS A 215 -22.28 2.38 -14.39
N ASN A 216 -21.47 2.19 -13.34
CA ASN A 216 -20.19 1.46 -13.43
C ASN A 216 -20.32 -0.06 -13.25
N LYS A 217 -21.51 -0.65 -13.45
CA LYS A 217 -21.75 -2.08 -13.19
C LYS A 217 -22.16 -2.92 -14.41
N ASP A 218 -22.47 -2.32 -15.55
CA ASP A 218 -23.12 -3.04 -16.66
C ASP A 218 -22.33 -3.05 -17.99
N GLU A 219 -21.05 -2.65 -18.02
CA GLU A 219 -20.26 -2.60 -19.27
C GLU A 219 -19.08 -3.58 -19.38
N GLU A 220 -19.11 -4.71 -18.65
CA GLU A 220 -18.19 -5.84 -18.93
C GLU A 220 -18.92 -7.19 -18.81
N LEU A 221 -19.72 -7.55 -19.80
CA LEU A 221 -19.96 -8.94 -20.20
C LEU A 221 -20.90 -8.98 -21.41
N PHE A 222 -20.35 -9.12 -22.62
CA PHE A 222 -20.81 -10.07 -23.65
C PHE A 222 -19.83 -10.01 -24.83
N GLN A 223 -19.03 -11.06 -24.94
CA GLN A 223 -18.23 -11.34 -26.13
C GLN A 223 -18.80 -12.60 -26.78
N ASN A 224 -18.96 -12.51 -28.10
CA ASN A 224 -19.17 -13.57 -29.09
C ASN A 224 -20.63 -14.00 -29.34
N ASP A 225 -21.17 -13.58 -30.50
CA ASP A 225 -21.31 -14.54 -31.59
C ASP A 225 -21.32 -13.88 -32.99
N SER A 226 -20.84 -14.64 -33.95
CA SER A 226 -20.38 -14.30 -35.30
C SER A 226 -21.47 -14.20 -36.38
N VAL A 227 -21.30 -13.30 -37.37
CA VAL A 227 -21.58 -13.60 -38.79
C VAL A 227 -20.55 -12.88 -39.69
N GLN A 228 -19.93 -13.66 -40.58
CA GLN A 228 -18.95 -13.32 -41.60
C GLN A 228 -19.58 -12.70 -42.84
N VAL A 229 -18.90 -11.74 -43.49
CA VAL A 229 -18.79 -11.70 -44.97
C VAL A 229 -17.37 -11.22 -45.37
N ASN A 230 -16.71 -12.04 -46.19
CA ASN A 230 -15.39 -11.93 -46.83
C ASN A 230 -15.26 -10.69 -47.76
N GLY A 231 -14.10 -10.19 -48.23
CA GLY A 231 -12.68 -10.61 -48.25
C GLY A 231 -11.81 -9.39 -48.67
N GLN A 232 -10.52 -9.28 -48.29
CA GLN A 232 -9.32 -9.64 -49.09
C GLN A 232 -9.36 -9.08 -50.54
N PHE A 233 -8.35 -8.40 -51.12
CA PHE A 233 -6.93 -8.13 -50.81
C PHE A 233 -6.43 -7.04 -51.80
N GLU A 234 -5.27 -6.43 -51.50
CA GLU A 234 -4.54 -5.42 -52.29
C GLU A 234 -4.21 -5.82 -53.76
N SER A 235 -4.04 -4.84 -54.66
CA SER A 235 -2.79 -4.62 -55.44
C SER A 235 -2.86 -3.46 -56.47
N SER A 236 -1.95 -2.48 -56.29
CA SER A 236 -1.01 -1.90 -57.29
C SER A 236 -1.43 -1.05 -58.52
N ARG A 237 -0.61 0.01 -58.72
CA ARG A 237 -0.13 0.69 -59.97
C ARG A 237 -1.05 1.75 -60.62
N LEU A 238 -0.71 3.04 -60.55
CA LEU A 238 0.24 3.86 -61.38
C LEU A 238 -0.38 4.32 -62.72
N ASP A 239 -0.55 5.65 -62.89
CA ASP A 239 -0.07 6.50 -64.01
C ASP A 239 -0.66 7.94 -63.87
N ILE A 240 0.16 9.00 -63.74
CA ILE A 240 0.68 9.94 -64.79
C ILE A 240 -0.48 10.68 -65.51
N GLY A 241 -0.57 12.01 -65.64
CA GLY A 241 0.31 13.13 -65.32
C GLY A 241 -0.31 14.48 -65.72
N GLU A 242 0.17 15.53 -65.05
CA GLU A 242 0.47 16.92 -65.49
C GLU A 242 -0.49 17.84 -66.28
N ASN A 243 -0.57 19.07 -65.72
CA ASN A 243 -0.60 20.42 -66.31
C ASN A 243 -1.80 20.94 -67.13
N SER A 244 -2.43 22.00 -66.63
CA SER A 244 -2.35 23.34 -67.25
C SER A 244 -2.85 24.45 -66.33
N GLU A 245 -2.06 25.52 -66.25
CA GLU A 245 -2.36 26.78 -65.59
C GLU A 245 -3.37 27.62 -66.40
N SER A 246 -4.22 28.39 -65.71
CA SER A 246 -4.45 29.79 -66.08
C SER A 246 -5.03 30.61 -64.92
N ASN A 247 -4.34 31.72 -64.71
CA ASN A 247 -4.51 32.82 -63.76
C ASN A 247 -5.94 33.36 -63.59
N HIS A 248 -6.29 33.74 -62.35
CA HIS A 248 -6.60 35.13 -62.03
C HIS A 248 -6.38 35.43 -60.53
N SER A 249 -5.64 36.51 -60.29
CA SER A 249 -5.19 37.09 -59.04
C SER A 249 -6.28 37.79 -58.22
N SER A 250 -6.22 37.71 -56.89
CA SER A 250 -6.24 38.91 -56.03
C SER A 250 -5.81 38.60 -54.58
N ILE A 251 -4.74 39.30 -54.16
CA ILE A 251 -4.36 39.67 -52.79
C ILE A 251 -3.59 38.62 -51.95
N LEU A 252 -2.32 38.46 -52.35
CA LEU A 252 -1.11 38.50 -51.51
C LEU A 252 -1.17 39.71 -50.54
N GLU A 253 -0.63 39.77 -49.32
CA GLU A 253 0.53 39.08 -48.75
C GLU A 253 0.82 39.56 -47.32
N ARG A 254 1.48 38.70 -46.52
CA ARG A 254 2.67 38.92 -45.63
C ARG A 254 2.63 40.10 -44.62
N LYS A 255 3.22 40.02 -43.42
CA LYS A 255 4.48 39.38 -43.01
C LYS A 255 4.62 39.49 -41.48
N LEU A 256 5.44 38.61 -40.90
CA LEU A 256 6.23 38.87 -39.69
C LEU A 256 6.85 40.28 -39.74
N ASP A 257 6.71 41.05 -38.67
CA ASP A 257 7.86 41.51 -37.85
C ASP A 257 7.37 42.20 -36.57
N SER A 258 8.06 41.86 -35.47
CA SER A 258 8.22 42.50 -34.15
C SER A 258 7.57 43.87 -33.90
N ILE A 259 6.99 44.08 -32.69
CA ILE A 259 7.36 45.16 -31.74
C ILE A 259 6.46 45.16 -30.47
N HIS A 260 7.16 45.11 -29.33
CA HIS A 260 6.90 45.71 -28.01
C HIS A 260 5.61 45.42 -27.23
N ILE A 261 5.78 44.57 -26.21
CA ILE A 261 5.12 44.75 -24.90
C ILE A 261 5.89 45.86 -24.17
N VAL A 262 5.28 47.04 -24.07
CA VAL A 262 5.59 48.01 -23.02
C VAL A 262 4.56 47.80 -21.91
N SER A 263 5.07 47.78 -20.69
CA SER A 263 4.36 47.58 -19.44
C SER A 263 3.22 48.58 -19.23
N ASP A 264 2.34 48.16 -18.32
CA ASP A 264 1.56 48.98 -17.39
C ASP A 264 0.08 49.13 -17.75
N SER A 265 -0.73 48.31 -17.08
CA SER A 265 -1.90 48.82 -16.34
C SER A 265 -2.62 47.66 -15.67
N GLU A 266 -2.74 47.77 -14.36
CA GLU A 266 -3.69 47.07 -13.52
C GLU A 266 -5.09 47.05 -14.17
N SER A 267 -5.67 45.87 -14.42
CA SER A 267 -7.12 45.73 -14.47
C SER A 267 -7.55 44.30 -14.17
N GLU A 268 -8.10 44.17 -12.97
CA GLU A 268 -9.06 43.17 -12.50
C GLU A 268 -9.85 42.42 -13.60
N ARG A 269 -9.81 41.08 -13.47
CA ARG A 269 -10.85 40.07 -13.77
C ARG A 269 -11.68 40.23 -15.05
N GLU A 270 -11.54 39.25 -15.95
CA GLU A 270 -12.70 38.52 -16.50
C GLU A 270 -12.31 37.17 -17.16
N ASN A 271 -13.21 36.20 -17.02
CA ASN A 271 -13.05 34.76 -17.28
C ASN A 271 -12.80 34.39 -18.75
N ILE A 272 -11.77 33.55 -18.98
CA ILE A 272 -11.82 32.18 -19.55
C ILE A 272 -10.39 31.64 -19.34
N SER A 273 -10.19 30.73 -18.40
CA SER A 273 -8.87 30.17 -18.07
C SER A 273 -8.41 29.17 -19.15
N ALA A 274 -8.04 29.67 -20.32
CA ALA A 274 -7.46 28.86 -21.38
C ALA A 274 -6.11 28.26 -20.92
N SER A 275 -5.96 26.95 -21.12
CA SER A 275 -4.68 26.23 -21.00
C SER A 275 -3.55 27.03 -21.68
N THR A 276 -2.52 27.42 -20.93
CA THR A 276 -1.38 28.15 -21.50
C THR A 276 -0.50 27.25 -22.38
N PRO A 277 0.32 27.79 -23.30
CA PRO A 277 1.27 26.99 -24.07
C PRO A 277 2.19 26.14 -23.19
N LEU A 278 2.53 26.65 -21.99
CA LEU A 278 3.34 25.93 -21.01
C LEU A 278 2.62 24.71 -20.41
N HIS A 279 1.29 24.73 -20.30
CA HIS A 279 0.49 23.55 -19.90
C HIS A 279 0.51 22.48 -21.00
N GLU A 280 0.42 22.89 -22.26
CA GLU A 280 0.45 21.97 -23.40
C GLU A 280 1.83 21.30 -23.54
N ALA A 281 2.91 22.06 -23.44
CA ALA A 281 4.28 21.54 -23.44
C ALA A 281 4.55 20.59 -22.25
N ALA A 282 4.03 20.91 -21.06
CA ALA A 282 4.16 20.03 -19.91
C ALA A 282 3.37 18.71 -20.06
N LYS A 283 2.22 18.76 -20.75
CA LYS A 283 1.38 17.60 -21.05
C LYS A 283 1.95 16.76 -22.20
N SER A 284 2.57 17.38 -23.19
CA SER A 284 3.19 16.70 -24.34
C SER A 284 4.42 15.88 -23.94
N GLY A 285 5.03 16.21 -22.79
CA GLY A 285 6.18 15.47 -22.24
C GLY A 285 7.51 15.89 -22.87
N ASN A 286 7.56 17.02 -23.59
CA ASN A 286 8.75 17.50 -24.27
C ASN A 286 9.56 18.47 -23.39
N PRO A 287 10.74 18.07 -22.88
CA PRO A 287 11.51 18.91 -21.97
C PRO A 287 12.17 20.12 -22.64
N GLN A 288 12.42 20.09 -23.94
CA GLN A 288 13.04 21.21 -24.68
C GLN A 288 12.03 22.34 -24.89
N GLU A 289 10.83 22.01 -25.33
CA GLU A 289 9.74 22.98 -25.52
C GLU A 289 9.37 23.70 -24.21
N VAL A 290 9.38 22.97 -23.09
CA VAL A 290 9.19 23.57 -21.76
C VAL A 290 10.32 24.53 -21.40
N LEU A 291 11.57 24.21 -21.73
CA LEU A 291 12.71 25.09 -21.47
C LEU A 291 12.61 26.37 -22.31
N ASP A 292 12.34 26.24 -23.61
CA ASP A 292 12.22 27.37 -24.53
C ASP A 292 11.12 28.36 -24.09
N LEU A 293 9.97 27.83 -23.66
CA LEU A 293 8.85 28.65 -23.16
C LEU A 293 9.17 29.34 -21.82
N LEU A 294 9.91 28.66 -20.94
CA LEU A 294 10.38 29.25 -19.69
C LEU A 294 11.42 30.36 -19.94
N GLU A 295 12.31 30.17 -20.92
CA GLU A 295 13.28 31.18 -21.34
C GLU A 295 12.62 32.41 -21.98
N GLN A 296 11.50 32.21 -22.69
CA GLN A 296 10.66 33.28 -23.23
C GLN A 296 9.90 34.06 -22.14
N GLY A 297 9.98 33.65 -20.88
CA GLY A 297 9.41 34.37 -19.74
C GLY A 297 7.96 34.01 -19.41
N LEU A 298 7.44 32.88 -19.92
CA LEU A 298 6.10 32.43 -19.54
C LEU A 298 6.06 32.01 -18.06
N ASP A 299 5.04 32.48 -17.34
CA ASP A 299 4.90 32.25 -15.91
C ASP A 299 4.47 30.80 -15.59
N PRO A 300 5.28 30.01 -14.84
CA PRO A 300 4.94 28.66 -14.41
C PRO A 300 3.91 28.61 -13.27
N CYS A 301 3.51 29.75 -12.70
CA CYS A 301 2.52 29.84 -11.60
C CYS A 301 1.07 29.85 -12.08
N ILE A 302 0.82 30.08 -13.37
CA ILE A 302 -0.52 30.15 -13.94
C ILE A 302 -1.22 28.80 -13.76
N LYS A 303 -2.49 28.84 -13.37
CA LYS A 303 -3.31 27.64 -13.17
C LYS A 303 -4.33 27.50 -14.30
N ASP A 304 -4.46 26.27 -14.80
CA ASP A 304 -5.50 25.83 -15.74
C ASP A 304 -6.92 25.89 -15.12
N GLU A 305 -7.98 25.66 -15.91
CA GLU A 305 -9.40 25.62 -15.46
C GLU A 305 -9.63 24.72 -14.25
N LYS A 306 -8.79 23.69 -14.10
CA LYS A 306 -8.83 22.71 -13.01
C LYS A 306 -7.93 23.07 -11.81
N GLY A 307 -7.39 24.29 -11.76
CA GLY A 307 -6.52 24.76 -10.69
C GLY A 307 -5.12 24.12 -10.66
N ARG A 308 -4.68 23.52 -11.77
CA ARG A 308 -3.39 22.80 -11.88
C ARG A 308 -2.35 23.72 -12.52
N THR A 309 -1.12 23.69 -12.02
CA THR A 309 0.02 24.37 -12.67
C THR A 309 0.61 23.50 -13.77
N PRO A 310 1.40 24.05 -14.73
CA PRO A 310 2.10 23.27 -15.75
C PRO A 310 2.93 22.13 -15.16
N TYR A 311 3.61 22.38 -14.04
CA TYR A 311 4.38 21.34 -13.33
C TYR A 311 3.52 20.17 -12.84
N MET A 312 2.26 20.41 -12.45
CA MET A 312 1.32 19.34 -12.04
C MET A 312 0.84 18.48 -13.21
N LEU A 313 0.88 19.00 -14.45
CA LEU A 313 0.57 18.23 -15.65
C LEU A 313 1.73 17.35 -16.12
N ALA A 314 2.96 17.66 -15.70
CA ALA A 314 4.14 16.90 -16.08
C ALA A 314 4.16 15.48 -15.47
N THR A 315 3.90 14.47 -16.31
CA THR A 315 4.00 13.05 -15.95
C THR A 315 5.45 12.57 -15.94
N GLU A 316 6.22 13.03 -16.92
CA GLU A 316 7.60 12.60 -17.16
C GLU A 316 8.58 13.16 -16.14
N LYS A 317 9.58 12.34 -15.79
CA LYS A 317 10.63 12.76 -14.86
C LYS A 317 11.48 13.88 -15.46
N GLU A 318 11.86 13.76 -16.73
CA GLU A 318 12.70 14.71 -17.44
C GLU A 318 12.10 16.13 -17.44
N VAL A 319 10.80 16.25 -17.78
CA VAL A 319 10.08 17.54 -17.82
C VAL A 319 10.02 18.20 -16.44
N ARG A 320 9.72 17.41 -15.39
CA ARG A 320 9.74 17.93 -14.01
C ARG A 320 11.13 18.38 -13.59
N ASP A 321 12.16 17.66 -14.01
CA ASP A 321 13.54 18.03 -13.72
C ASP A 321 13.96 19.29 -14.52
N THR A 322 13.43 19.53 -15.72
CA THR A 322 13.58 20.82 -16.44
C THR A 322 13.07 22.00 -15.63
N PHE A 323 11.84 21.93 -15.09
CA PHE A 323 11.30 22.98 -14.21
C PHE A 323 12.19 23.22 -12.97
N ARG A 324 12.75 22.16 -12.39
CA ARG A 324 13.63 22.25 -11.22
C ARG A 324 15.03 22.78 -11.55
N ARG A 325 15.55 22.49 -12.73
CA ARG A 325 16.82 23.05 -13.24
C ARG A 325 16.66 24.53 -13.54
N PHE A 326 15.55 24.91 -14.17
CA PHE A 326 15.25 26.30 -14.48
C PHE A 326 15.00 27.14 -13.21
N MET A 327 14.34 26.56 -12.20
CA MET A 327 14.24 27.13 -10.85
C MET A 327 15.61 27.37 -10.21
N ALA A 328 16.55 26.42 -10.36
CA ALA A 328 17.91 26.58 -9.82
C ALA A 328 18.67 27.75 -10.46
N MET A 329 18.39 28.05 -11.73
CA MET A 329 19.01 29.15 -12.46
C MET A 329 18.31 30.50 -12.22
N ASN A 330 17.04 30.49 -11.79
CA ASN A 330 16.21 31.68 -11.66
C ASN A 330 15.41 31.68 -10.34
N LEU A 331 16.13 31.66 -9.21
CA LEU A 331 15.52 31.58 -7.87
C LEU A 331 14.60 32.77 -7.54
N ASP A 332 14.91 33.96 -8.09
CA ASP A 332 14.24 35.21 -7.72
C ASP A 332 13.16 35.68 -8.72
N LYS A 333 12.99 35.00 -9.86
CA LYS A 333 12.11 35.49 -10.94
C LYS A 333 10.62 35.18 -10.75
N TRP A 334 10.28 34.07 -10.08
CA TRP A 334 8.89 33.64 -9.85
C TRP A 334 8.71 33.05 -8.46
N ASP A 335 7.47 33.09 -7.95
CA ASP A 335 7.10 32.36 -6.74
C ASP A 335 6.99 30.85 -7.02
N TRP A 336 8.14 30.16 -6.97
CA TRP A 336 8.24 28.73 -7.18
C TRP A 336 7.40 27.89 -6.19
N HIS A 337 7.02 28.46 -5.05
CA HIS A 337 6.12 27.81 -4.09
C HIS A 337 4.68 27.79 -4.63
N ALA A 338 4.24 28.87 -5.27
CA ALA A 338 2.95 28.93 -5.98
C ALA A 338 2.91 27.99 -7.20
N ALA A 339 4.03 27.81 -7.91
CA ALA A 339 4.18 26.88 -9.02
C ALA A 339 4.16 25.38 -8.63
N LYS A 340 4.17 25.06 -7.31
CA LYS A 340 4.22 23.70 -6.75
C LYS A 340 5.49 22.90 -7.10
N VAL A 341 6.60 23.58 -7.40
CA VAL A 341 7.90 22.94 -7.69
C VAL A 341 8.65 22.67 -6.37
N PRO A 342 8.83 21.40 -5.92
CA PRO A 342 9.21 21.12 -4.53
C PRO A 342 10.65 21.44 -4.12
N SER A 343 11.60 21.45 -5.06
CA SER A 343 13.02 21.73 -4.80
C SER A 343 13.75 22.01 -6.10
N ALA A 344 14.63 23.00 -6.11
CA ALA A 344 15.59 23.22 -7.18
C ALA A 344 16.49 21.97 -7.33
N LEU A 345 16.78 21.57 -8.56
CA LEU A 345 17.69 20.47 -8.88
C LEU A 345 18.93 21.07 -9.52
N THR A 346 20.01 21.19 -8.74
CA THR A 346 21.28 21.71 -9.22
C THR A 346 22.06 20.64 -9.98
N LYS A 347 22.90 21.07 -10.91
CA LYS A 347 23.78 20.20 -11.70
C LYS A 347 24.70 19.34 -10.82
N GLU A 348 25.19 19.91 -9.72
CA GLU A 348 26.02 19.20 -8.73
C GLU A 348 25.25 18.09 -8.00
N MET A 349 23.96 18.31 -7.69
CA MET A 349 23.12 17.28 -7.06
C MET A 349 22.81 16.12 -8.01
N GLU A 350 22.67 16.39 -9.31
CA GLU A 350 22.44 15.37 -10.33
C GLU A 350 23.68 14.48 -10.52
N GLU A 351 24.88 15.09 -10.59
CA GLU A 351 26.14 14.38 -10.66
C GLU A 351 26.41 13.53 -9.40
N SER A 352 26.07 14.04 -8.21
CA SER A 352 26.12 13.28 -6.95
C SER A 352 25.15 12.10 -6.92
N GLN A 353 23.95 12.23 -7.49
CA GLN A 353 23.00 11.12 -7.60
C GLN A 353 23.47 10.08 -8.62
N ALA A 354 23.99 10.52 -9.77
CA ALA A 354 24.51 9.64 -10.81
C ALA A 354 25.73 8.85 -10.33
N THR A 355 26.68 9.50 -9.64
CA THR A 355 27.85 8.83 -9.05
C THR A 355 27.45 7.80 -7.99
N LYS A 356 26.55 8.14 -7.08
CA LYS A 356 26.00 7.20 -6.08
C LYS A 356 25.27 6.02 -6.72
N GLN A 357 24.55 6.25 -7.81
CA GLN A 357 23.84 5.19 -8.53
C GLN A 357 24.80 4.28 -9.29
N ALA A 358 25.80 4.85 -9.97
CA ALA A 358 26.86 4.10 -10.64
C ALA A 358 27.70 3.27 -9.66
N GLU A 359 28.03 3.82 -8.49
CA GLU A 359 28.76 3.11 -7.43
C GLU A 359 27.96 1.90 -6.90
N LYS A 360 26.66 2.09 -6.61
CA LYS A 360 25.77 0.99 -6.19
C LYS A 360 25.67 -0.10 -7.24
N GLU A 361 25.58 0.28 -8.52
CA GLU A 361 25.51 -0.69 -9.60
C GLU A 361 26.83 -1.43 -9.81
N ALA A 362 27.98 -0.74 -9.72
CA ALA A 362 29.30 -1.34 -9.77
C ALA A 362 29.49 -2.35 -8.64
N LYS A 363 29.10 -2.00 -7.40
CA LYS A 363 29.15 -2.90 -6.23
C LYS A 363 28.25 -4.13 -6.42
N ARG A 364 27.06 -3.96 -7.02
CA ARG A 364 26.16 -5.08 -7.36
C ARG A 364 26.78 -6.00 -8.44
N LYS A 365 27.37 -5.43 -9.48
CA LYS A 365 28.06 -6.18 -10.56
C LYS A 365 29.28 -6.93 -10.02
N ALA A 366 30.05 -6.32 -9.12
CA ALA A 366 31.19 -6.96 -8.45
C ALA A 366 30.75 -8.17 -7.61
N ARG A 367 29.76 -7.99 -6.73
CA ARG A 367 29.19 -9.09 -5.91
C ARG A 367 28.62 -10.22 -6.77
N ALA A 368 27.98 -9.91 -7.90
CA ALA A 368 27.46 -10.91 -8.83
C ALA A 368 28.60 -11.71 -9.52
N LYS A 369 29.67 -11.04 -9.94
CA LYS A 369 30.86 -11.71 -10.51
C LYS A 369 31.54 -12.61 -9.49
N GLU A 370 31.69 -12.15 -8.24
CA GLU A 370 32.28 -12.90 -7.13
C GLU A 370 31.45 -14.16 -6.81
N LEU A 371 30.12 -14.02 -6.69
CA LEU A 371 29.23 -15.16 -6.45
C LEU A 371 29.28 -16.19 -7.58
N LYS A 372 29.42 -15.75 -8.83
CA LYS A 372 29.58 -16.65 -9.99
C LYS A 372 30.91 -17.40 -9.95
N LYS A 373 32.01 -16.74 -9.54
CA LYS A 373 33.32 -17.40 -9.31
C LYS A 373 33.22 -18.44 -8.20
N LEU A 374 32.60 -18.10 -7.06
CA LEU A 374 32.42 -19.00 -5.93
C LEU A 374 31.59 -20.25 -6.30
N ARG A 375 30.52 -20.07 -7.09
CA ARG A 375 29.71 -21.19 -7.61
C ARG A 375 30.51 -22.11 -8.53
N LYS A 376 31.31 -21.56 -9.45
CA LYS A 376 32.19 -22.35 -10.33
C LYS A 376 33.25 -23.13 -9.54
N ALA A 377 33.85 -22.52 -8.51
CA ALA A 377 34.81 -23.18 -7.64
C ALA A 377 34.18 -24.34 -6.85
N LYS A 378 32.99 -24.13 -6.28
CA LYS A 378 32.24 -25.19 -5.57
C LYS A 378 31.84 -26.34 -6.50
N ALA A 379 31.44 -26.05 -7.73
CA ALA A 379 31.12 -27.07 -8.73
C ALA A 379 32.35 -27.92 -9.10
N LYS A 380 33.52 -27.28 -9.32
CA LYS A 380 34.78 -28.00 -9.56
C LYS A 380 35.21 -28.86 -8.36
N LYS A 381 35.05 -28.34 -7.13
CA LYS A 381 35.37 -29.10 -5.92
C LYS A 381 34.46 -30.32 -5.75
N ALA A 382 33.16 -30.16 -5.98
CA ALA A 382 32.20 -31.27 -5.94
C ALA A 382 32.50 -32.34 -7.02
N GLN A 383 32.94 -31.94 -8.22
CA GLN A 383 33.37 -32.87 -9.25
C GLN A 383 34.65 -33.64 -8.85
N ALA A 384 35.62 -32.98 -8.21
CA ALA A 384 36.84 -33.65 -7.73
C ALA A 384 36.55 -34.63 -6.57
N GLU A 385 35.67 -34.26 -5.64
CA GLU A 385 35.23 -35.13 -4.53
C GLU A 385 34.44 -36.35 -5.05
N ALA A 386 33.62 -36.17 -6.10
CA ALA A 386 32.92 -37.26 -6.78
C ALA A 386 33.86 -38.21 -7.54
N ALA A 387 34.96 -37.70 -8.11
CA ALA A 387 35.97 -38.53 -8.78
C ALA A 387 36.83 -39.33 -7.78
N GLN A 388 37.14 -38.76 -6.60
CA GLN A 388 37.88 -39.45 -5.55
C GLN A 388 37.08 -40.60 -4.91
N SER A 389 35.75 -40.45 -4.82
CA SER A 389 34.87 -41.50 -4.28
C SER A 389 34.65 -42.68 -5.25
N GLN A 390 34.97 -42.54 -6.54
CA GLN A 390 34.95 -43.65 -7.51
C GLN A 390 36.25 -44.47 -7.55
N ASN A 391 37.38 -43.91 -7.08
CA ASN A 391 38.67 -44.62 -7.02
C ASN A 391 38.87 -45.44 -5.74
N ALA A 392 37.98 -45.32 -4.75
CA ALA A 392 38.04 -46.11 -3.51
C ALA A 392 37.36 -47.49 -3.61
N SER A 393 36.71 -47.82 -4.74
CA SER A 393 35.96 -49.07 -4.95
C SER A 393 36.62 -50.08 -5.90
N SER A 394 37.90 -49.93 -6.26
CA SER A 394 38.59 -50.84 -7.19
C SER A 394 39.47 -51.91 -6.51
N SER A 395 38.95 -52.59 -5.49
CA SER A 395 39.52 -53.85 -5.00
C SER A 395 38.45 -54.71 -4.33
N GLN A 396 37.68 -55.45 -5.13
CA GLN A 396 37.52 -56.91 -4.99
C GLN A 396 36.49 -57.47 -6.00
N ASN A 397 36.96 -58.51 -6.68
CA ASN A 397 36.28 -59.65 -7.30
C ASN A 397 35.24 -59.52 -8.43
N ARG A 398 35.61 -60.26 -9.49
CA ARG A 398 34.86 -60.82 -10.62
C ARG A 398 33.50 -61.41 -10.23
N GLY A 399 32.48 -61.22 -11.08
CA GLY A 399 31.37 -62.17 -11.19
C GLY A 399 30.02 -61.61 -11.63
N SER A 400 29.65 -61.89 -12.88
CA SER A 400 28.31 -61.88 -13.47
C SER A 400 27.68 -60.54 -13.88
N THR A 401 27.43 -60.47 -15.19
CA THR A 401 26.72 -59.43 -15.92
C THR A 401 25.22 -59.62 -15.77
N LEU A 402 24.54 -58.66 -15.14
CA LEU A 402 23.10 -58.41 -15.37
C LEU A 402 22.92 -56.90 -15.62
N ASN A 403 22.40 -56.58 -16.80
CA ASN A 403 22.15 -55.22 -17.27
C ASN A 403 21.08 -54.52 -16.41
N LEU A 404 21.48 -53.43 -15.75
CA LEU A 404 20.57 -52.43 -15.19
C LEU A 404 20.47 -51.24 -16.18
N PRO A 405 19.29 -50.64 -16.42
CA PRO A 405 19.17 -49.57 -17.41
C PRO A 405 19.92 -48.32 -16.94
N LYS A 406 20.80 -47.76 -17.78
CA LYS A 406 21.41 -46.45 -17.56
C LYS A 406 20.31 -45.38 -17.59
N LEU A 407 19.95 -44.85 -16.42
CA LEU A 407 19.07 -43.69 -16.27
C LEU A 407 19.69 -42.48 -16.98
N SER A 408 18.85 -41.71 -17.67
CA SER A 408 19.27 -40.59 -18.51
C SER A 408 19.92 -39.47 -17.66
N LYS A 409 20.88 -38.73 -18.24
CA LYS A 409 21.51 -37.56 -17.59
C LYS A 409 20.49 -36.52 -17.09
N GLU A 410 19.30 -36.50 -17.68
CA GLU A 410 18.20 -35.61 -17.31
C GLU A 410 17.53 -36.05 -15.99
N GLU A 411 17.39 -37.36 -15.75
CA GLU A 411 16.84 -37.91 -14.50
C GLU A 411 17.81 -37.75 -13.33
N GLU A 412 19.12 -37.82 -13.57
CA GLU A 412 20.13 -37.51 -12.56
C GLU A 412 20.13 -36.03 -12.18
N LEU A 413 20.00 -35.13 -13.17
CA LEU A 413 19.89 -33.69 -12.92
C LEU A 413 18.61 -33.37 -12.11
N LYS A 414 17.50 -34.03 -12.44
CA LYS A 414 16.23 -33.87 -11.72
C LYS A 414 16.32 -34.39 -10.27
N ARG A 415 16.92 -35.56 -10.05
CA ARG A 415 17.19 -36.09 -8.69
C ARG A 415 18.12 -35.18 -7.89
N ALA A 416 19.16 -34.61 -8.50
CA ALA A 416 20.05 -33.66 -7.84
C ALA A 416 19.34 -32.36 -7.47
N GLN A 417 18.46 -31.84 -8.35
CA GLN A 417 17.64 -30.67 -8.07
C GLN A 417 16.60 -30.92 -6.97
N ASP A 418 16.01 -32.11 -6.94
CA ASP A 418 15.06 -32.50 -5.90
C ASP A 418 15.76 -32.73 -4.55
N ALA A 419 16.95 -33.32 -4.53
CA ALA A 419 17.79 -33.44 -3.33
C ALA A 419 18.26 -32.07 -2.80
N GLU A 420 18.62 -31.13 -3.68
CA GLU A 420 18.96 -29.76 -3.25
C GLU A 420 17.73 -28.98 -2.76
N ARG A 421 16.56 -29.22 -3.36
CA ARG A 421 15.28 -28.66 -2.92
C ARG A 421 14.89 -29.22 -1.55
N GLU A 422 15.09 -30.51 -1.31
CA GLU A 422 14.83 -31.18 -0.04
C GLU A 422 15.80 -30.71 1.06
N LYS A 423 17.10 -30.58 0.76
CA LYS A 423 18.08 -30.02 1.69
C LYS A 423 17.74 -28.58 2.08
N ARG A 424 17.25 -27.76 1.13
CA ARG A 424 16.78 -26.39 1.38
C ARG A 424 15.47 -26.38 2.19
N ALA A 425 14.57 -27.33 1.97
CA ALA A 425 13.36 -27.51 2.77
C ALA A 425 13.69 -27.91 4.22
N ALA A 426 14.56 -28.90 4.43
CA ALA A 426 15.00 -29.32 5.75
C ALA A 426 15.75 -28.20 6.51
N ALA A 427 16.54 -27.38 5.82
CA ALA A 427 17.18 -26.21 6.43
C ALA A 427 16.15 -25.15 6.85
N ALA A 428 15.09 -24.95 6.06
CA ALA A 428 13.99 -24.06 6.43
C ALA A 428 13.19 -24.61 7.60
N GLU A 429 12.88 -25.91 7.63
CA GLU A 429 12.19 -26.57 8.74
C GLU A 429 12.98 -26.47 10.04
N ARG A 430 14.30 -26.67 10.02
CA ARG A 430 15.16 -26.44 11.20
C ARG A 430 15.12 -24.99 11.69
N ARG A 431 15.10 -24.00 10.78
CA ARG A 431 14.95 -22.58 11.16
C ARG A 431 13.57 -22.29 11.78
N MET A 432 12.51 -22.89 11.23
CA MET A 432 11.16 -22.74 11.77
C MET A 432 11.02 -23.44 13.12
N ALA A 433 11.67 -24.59 13.31
CA ALA A 433 11.73 -25.29 14.58
C ALA A 433 12.53 -24.49 15.63
N ALA A 434 13.64 -23.85 15.24
CA ALA A 434 14.42 -22.98 16.12
C ALA A 434 13.60 -21.76 16.58
N LEU A 435 12.91 -21.07 15.66
CA LEU A 435 12.01 -19.97 16.01
C LEU A 435 10.83 -20.41 16.89
N LYS A 436 10.34 -21.65 16.71
CA LYS A 436 9.30 -22.25 17.56
C LYS A 436 9.86 -22.53 18.97
N ALA A 437 11.09 -23.01 19.08
CA ALA A 437 11.78 -23.26 20.36
C ALA A 437 12.08 -21.96 21.12
N GLU A 438 12.52 -20.90 20.42
CA GLU A 438 12.72 -19.57 21.00
C GLU A 438 11.41 -18.99 21.56
N SER A 439 10.27 -19.25 20.93
CA SER A 439 8.96 -18.84 21.43
C SER A 439 8.41 -19.68 22.60
N ALA A 440 8.98 -20.86 22.84
CA ALA A 440 8.61 -21.77 23.93
C ALA A 440 9.52 -21.60 25.17
N GLY A 441 10.77 -21.17 24.97
CA GLY A 441 11.72 -20.88 26.05
C GLY A 441 11.38 -19.65 26.91
N SER A 442 10.41 -18.81 26.50
CA SER A 442 10.00 -17.63 27.27
C SER A 442 8.92 -17.89 28.34
N VAL A 443 8.56 -19.14 28.61
CA VAL A 443 7.48 -19.49 29.58
C VAL A 443 7.97 -20.35 30.75
N ALA A 444 9.27 -20.68 30.82
CA ALA A 444 9.82 -21.55 31.87
C ALA A 444 10.99 -20.90 32.63
N ALA A 445 10.79 -19.68 33.14
CA ALA A 445 11.65 -19.10 34.17
C ALA A 445 10.88 -18.03 34.97
N SER A 446 9.98 -18.45 35.86
CA SER A 446 9.50 -17.58 36.94
C SER A 446 9.04 -18.40 38.16
N SER A 447 10.01 -18.95 38.89
CA SER A 447 9.86 -19.24 40.31
C SER A 447 11.21 -19.00 40.99
N GLY A 448 11.34 -17.85 41.64
CA GLY A 448 12.59 -17.41 42.22
C GLY A 448 12.47 -16.00 42.80
N THR A 449 11.89 -15.92 43.98
CA THR A 449 11.82 -14.72 44.81
C THR A 449 13.23 -14.24 45.17
N LYS A 450 13.59 -12.98 44.83
CA LYS A 450 14.50 -12.11 45.61
C LYS A 450 14.60 -10.69 45.01
N THR A 451 14.04 -9.74 45.77
CA THR A 451 14.56 -8.42 46.15
C THR A 451 15.62 -7.69 45.29
N THR A 452 15.30 -6.41 45.04
CA THR A 452 16.16 -5.22 44.88
C THR A 452 17.07 -5.11 43.65
N GLY A 453 16.73 -4.15 42.78
CA GLY A 453 17.61 -3.63 41.72
C GLY A 453 16.83 -2.85 40.67
N ALA A 454 16.55 -1.58 40.93
CA ALA A 454 16.15 -0.62 39.89
C ALA A 454 17.30 -0.57 38.86
N SER A 455 17.12 -1.24 37.73
CA SER A 455 18.04 -1.09 36.60
C SER A 455 17.51 0.02 35.72
N ASP A 456 18.28 1.10 35.67
CA ASP A 456 17.98 2.33 34.98
C ASP A 456 17.51 2.07 33.53
N ILE A 457 16.36 2.64 33.19
CA ILE A 457 15.86 2.66 31.82
C ILE A 457 16.71 3.71 31.09
N ILE A 458 17.91 3.39 30.62
CA ILE A 458 18.83 4.34 29.95
C ILE A 458 19.01 4.04 28.46
N CYS A 459 19.27 5.10 27.69
CA CYS A 459 19.56 5.02 26.26
C CYS A 459 20.88 4.26 26.03
N SER A 460 20.84 3.24 25.16
CA SER A 460 22.01 2.43 24.82
C SER A 460 23.09 3.20 24.03
N CYS A 461 22.74 4.36 23.47
CA CYS A 461 23.68 5.24 22.76
C CYS A 461 24.25 6.33 23.68
N CYS A 462 23.39 7.20 24.22
CA CYS A 462 23.81 8.38 24.97
C CYS A 462 23.70 8.27 26.50
N ARG A 463 23.30 7.10 27.03
CA ARG A 463 23.12 6.81 28.47
C ARG A 463 22.12 7.70 29.22
N VAL A 464 21.36 8.55 28.53
CA VAL A 464 20.30 9.39 29.12
C VAL A 464 19.13 8.53 29.61
N SER A 465 18.54 8.92 30.74
CA SER A 465 17.33 8.27 31.29
C SER A 465 16.16 8.38 30.30
N LEU A 466 15.47 7.25 30.12
CA LEU A 466 14.28 7.07 29.31
C LEU A 466 13.01 7.07 30.18
N ALA A 467 13.13 7.46 31.45
CA ALA A 467 11.98 7.63 32.33
C ALA A 467 11.02 8.69 31.73
N GLY A 468 9.75 8.32 31.52
CA GLY A 468 8.73 9.21 30.97
C GLY A 468 8.73 9.39 29.44
N ILE A 469 9.65 8.73 28.71
CA ILE A 469 9.72 8.79 27.24
C ILE A 469 9.49 7.39 26.68
N VAL A 470 8.70 7.26 25.60
CA VAL A 470 8.54 5.97 24.88
C VAL A 470 9.82 5.71 24.07
N PRO A 471 10.66 4.73 24.44
CA PRO A 471 11.94 4.57 23.79
C PRO A 471 11.82 3.85 22.45
N PHE A 472 12.71 4.19 21.52
CA PHE A 472 12.89 3.46 20.27
C PHE A 472 13.63 2.16 20.55
N HIS A 473 13.24 1.08 19.88
CA HIS A 473 13.81 -0.25 20.09
C HIS A 473 14.43 -0.79 18.80
N ARG A 474 15.66 -1.29 18.88
CA ARG A 474 16.33 -2.01 17.80
C ARG A 474 17.15 -3.15 18.39
N TYR A 475 16.78 -4.40 18.06
CA TYR A 475 17.27 -5.60 18.74
C TYR A 475 17.00 -5.54 20.25
N SER A 476 18.03 -5.78 21.08
CA SER A 476 17.99 -5.70 22.54
C SER A 476 18.28 -4.30 23.10
N TYR A 477 18.48 -3.29 22.26
CA TYR A 477 18.87 -1.94 22.66
C TYR A 477 17.69 -0.95 22.66
N LYS A 478 17.71 0.00 23.60
CA LYS A 478 16.69 1.04 23.81
C LYS A 478 17.28 2.43 23.57
N TYR A 479 16.55 3.33 22.92
CA TYR A 479 17.06 4.65 22.52
C TYR A 479 16.08 5.77 22.85
N CYS A 480 16.60 6.95 23.22
CA CYS A 480 15.78 8.14 23.45
C CYS A 480 15.29 8.80 22.15
N SER A 481 15.97 8.56 21.02
CA SER A 481 15.64 9.13 19.71
C SER A 481 16.06 8.23 18.55
N THR A 482 15.48 8.46 17.37
CA THR A 482 15.89 7.81 16.12
C THR A 482 17.33 8.15 15.75
N THR A 483 17.82 9.34 16.10
CA THR A 483 19.22 9.75 15.92
C THR A 483 20.17 8.88 16.74
N CYS A 484 19.86 8.67 18.02
CA CYS A 484 20.64 7.77 18.89
C CYS A 484 20.65 6.31 18.38
N MET A 485 19.55 5.85 17.78
CA MET A 485 19.47 4.52 17.17
C MET A 485 20.37 4.38 15.94
N HIS A 486 20.45 5.40 15.08
CA HIS A 486 21.31 5.39 13.89
C HIS A 486 22.79 5.55 14.25
N LEU A 487 23.14 6.43 15.19
CA LEU A 487 24.52 6.60 15.61
C LEU A 487 25.08 5.33 16.28
N HIS A 488 24.30 4.69 17.16
CA HIS A 488 24.72 3.43 17.78
C HIS A 488 24.80 2.28 16.77
N LYS A 489 24.04 2.34 15.68
CA LYS A 489 24.16 1.37 14.58
C LYS A 489 25.53 1.50 13.89
N GLU A 490 25.97 2.72 13.60
CA GLU A 490 27.26 2.98 12.97
C GLU A 490 28.40 2.52 13.89
N ILE A 491 28.31 2.82 15.19
CA ILE A 491 29.29 2.35 16.20
C ILE A 491 29.39 0.81 16.27
N LEU A 492 28.27 0.09 16.15
CA LEU A 492 28.25 -1.38 16.16
C LEU A 492 28.64 -2.01 14.81
N GLU A 493 28.67 -1.24 13.73
CA GLU A 493 29.06 -1.72 12.40
C GLU A 493 30.55 -1.44 12.10
N ASP A 494 31.17 -0.47 12.81
CA ASP A 494 32.58 -0.10 12.70
C ASP A 494 33.52 -0.79 13.74
N GLY A 495 32.97 -1.54 14.70
CA GLY A 495 33.71 -2.37 15.66
C GLY A 495 33.43 -3.85 15.46
#